data_AF-A0A5C6TZW2-F1
#
_entry.id   AF-A0A5C6TZW2-F1
#
_cell.length_a   1.000
_cell.length_b   1.000
_cell.length_c   1.000
_cell.angle_alpha   90.00
_cell.angle_beta   90.00
_cell.angle_gamma   90.00
#
_symmetry.space_group_name_H-M   'P 1'
#
loop_
_entity.id
_entity.type
_entity.pdbx_description
1 polymer ?
#
loop_
_entity_poly.entity_id
_entity_poly.type
_entity_poly.pdbx_seq_one_letter_code
_entity_poly.pdbx_strand_id
1 'polypeptide(L)'
;MAGHAKFAAVYARPFWREAGWSGTATSRRGPLMEIHDASDAEGRIGALFGFVGAPPPYRSGIGPRVLAQQAIAQLVRLFGEQAAQPLWQGVQDWATEPATAAAADRQPLFEHPSYGAAGVPPAWRQRLLLAGTEFSSDHGGYLEGALDAAEVAVAALLAQRLLHTPVARSPIQQDTAP
;
A
#
# COMPACT_ATOMS: atom_id res chain seq x y z
N MET A 1 1.28 -5.99 -3.03
CA MET A 1 1.86 -4.62 -3.16
C MET A 1 3.37 -4.56 -2.94
N ALA A 2 3.94 -5.42 -2.09
CA ALA A 2 5.35 -5.36 -1.68
C ALA A 2 6.40 -5.28 -2.82
N GLY A 3 6.19 -5.96 -3.95
CA GLY A 3 7.13 -5.92 -5.09
C GLY A 3 7.05 -4.70 -6.01
N HIS A 4 6.15 -3.74 -5.78
CA HIS A 4 5.85 -2.65 -6.72
C HIS A 4 6.63 -1.36 -6.43
N ALA A 5 6.71 -0.51 -7.45
CA ALA A 5 7.21 0.85 -7.32
C ALA A 5 6.27 1.85 -8.00
N LYS A 6 6.25 3.08 -7.50
CA LYS A 6 5.43 4.19 -7.99
C LYS A 6 6.33 5.39 -8.28
N PHE A 7 6.16 5.97 -9.46
CA PHE A 7 6.75 7.25 -9.82
C PHE A 7 5.72 8.36 -9.67
N ALA A 8 6.14 9.56 -9.27
CA ALA A 8 5.31 10.75 -9.30
C ALA A 8 6.13 11.97 -9.74
N ALA A 9 5.48 12.88 -10.47
CA ALA A 9 6.01 14.16 -10.90
C ALA A 9 4.96 15.26 -10.68
N VAL A 10 5.40 16.37 -10.07
CA VAL A 10 4.59 17.55 -9.76
C VAL A 10 5.01 18.69 -10.67
N TYR A 11 4.05 19.45 -11.17
CA TYR A 11 4.21 20.56 -12.09
C TYR A 11 3.43 21.78 -11.59
N ALA A 12 3.81 22.96 -12.07
CA ALA A 12 3.15 24.22 -11.68
C ALA A 12 1.67 24.27 -12.07
N ARG A 13 1.24 23.48 -13.06
CA ARG A 13 -0.15 23.39 -13.55
C ARG A 13 -0.37 22.08 -14.30
N PRO A 14 -1.60 21.54 -14.37
CA PRO A 14 -1.92 20.33 -15.12
C PRO A 14 -2.00 20.61 -16.62
N PHE A 15 -0.87 20.89 -17.26
CA PHE A 15 -0.81 21.35 -18.65
C PHE A 15 -1.43 20.36 -19.67
N TRP A 16 -1.47 19.07 -19.34
CA TRP A 16 -2.17 18.08 -20.15
C TRP A 16 -3.68 18.32 -20.20
N ARG A 17 -4.30 18.80 -19.11
CA ARG A 17 -5.74 19.15 -19.08
C ARG A 17 -6.03 20.34 -20.00
N GLU A 18 -5.15 21.35 -20.00
CA GLU A 18 -5.26 22.51 -20.88
C GLU A 18 -5.16 22.11 -22.36
N ALA A 19 -4.40 21.05 -22.65
CA ALA A 19 -4.29 20.45 -23.98
C ALA A 19 -5.42 19.44 -24.29
N GLY A 20 -6.44 19.32 -23.44
CA GLY A 20 -7.61 18.47 -23.64
C GLY A 20 -7.45 17.00 -23.22
N TRP A 21 -6.37 16.65 -22.53
CA TRP A 21 -6.11 15.28 -22.07
C TRP A 21 -6.52 15.06 -20.62
N SER A 22 -6.94 13.85 -20.30
CA SER A 22 -7.32 13.47 -18.93
C SER A 22 -6.13 13.28 -17.97
N GLY A 23 -4.91 13.13 -18.50
CA GLY A 23 -3.73 12.72 -17.74
C GLY A 23 -3.62 11.21 -17.52
N THR A 24 -4.56 10.41 -18.06
CA THR A 24 -4.48 8.94 -18.04
C THR A 24 -3.78 8.41 -19.30
N ALA A 25 -2.83 7.49 -19.14
CA ALA A 25 -2.20 6.79 -20.25
C ALA A 25 -1.74 5.38 -19.88
N THR A 26 -1.78 4.46 -20.85
CA THR A 26 -1.13 3.14 -20.77
C THR A 26 -0.05 3.06 -21.83
N SER A 27 1.13 2.55 -21.48
CA SER A 27 2.27 2.51 -22.39
C SER A 27 3.05 1.21 -22.27
N ARG A 28 3.53 0.70 -23.41
CA ARG A 28 4.52 -0.39 -23.48
C ARG A 28 5.94 0.12 -23.78
N ARG A 29 6.15 1.44 -23.79
CA ARG A 29 7.46 2.07 -24.03
C ARG A 29 7.86 2.98 -22.86
N GLY A 30 8.80 2.49 -22.07
CA GLY A 30 9.30 3.16 -20.87
C GLY A 30 8.92 2.40 -19.60
N PRO A 31 9.35 2.90 -18.42
CA PRO A 31 9.18 2.18 -17.17
C PRO A 31 7.75 2.22 -16.60
N LEU A 32 6.92 3.20 -16.99
CA LEU A 32 5.56 3.36 -16.45
C LEU A 32 4.55 2.60 -17.32
N MET A 33 3.78 1.69 -16.71
CA MET A 33 2.76 0.90 -17.42
C MET A 33 1.43 1.64 -17.50
N GLU A 34 1.03 2.23 -16.38
CA GLU A 34 -0.18 3.02 -16.21
C GLU A 34 0.20 4.35 -15.58
N ILE A 35 -0.37 5.42 -16.12
CA ILE A 35 -0.15 6.80 -15.71
C ILE A 35 -1.51 7.42 -15.45
N HIS A 36 -1.61 8.21 -14.39
CA HIS A 36 -2.84 8.89 -14.01
C HIS A 36 -2.56 10.29 -13.50
N ASP A 37 -3.56 11.14 -13.66
CA ASP A 37 -3.65 12.45 -13.05
C ASP A 37 -3.86 12.33 -11.53
N ALA A 38 -3.04 13.03 -10.76
CA ALA A 38 -3.18 13.23 -9.31
C ALA A 38 -3.08 14.72 -8.93
N SER A 39 -3.40 15.60 -9.87
CA SER A 39 -3.52 17.05 -9.63
C SER A 39 -4.60 17.33 -8.61
N ASP A 40 -4.47 18.48 -7.93
CA ASP A 40 -5.53 18.93 -7.03
C ASP A 40 -6.86 19.16 -7.79
N ALA A 41 -7.96 19.15 -7.03
CA ALA A 41 -9.31 19.27 -7.56
C ALA A 41 -9.52 20.60 -8.30
N GLU A 42 -8.83 21.66 -7.87
CA GLU A 42 -8.95 22.99 -8.46
C GLU A 42 -8.00 23.25 -9.63
N GLY A 43 -7.13 22.29 -9.96
CA GLY A 43 -6.13 22.38 -11.03
C GLY A 43 -5.01 23.39 -10.77
N ARG A 44 -4.74 23.79 -9.53
CA ARG A 44 -3.69 24.77 -9.21
C ARG A 44 -2.30 24.17 -9.28
N ILE A 45 -2.16 22.90 -8.93
CA ILE A 45 -0.93 22.12 -9.03
C ILE A 45 -1.20 20.88 -9.87
N GLY A 46 -0.39 20.67 -10.90
CA GLY A 46 -0.45 19.48 -11.73
C GLY A 46 0.35 18.34 -11.10
N ALA A 47 -0.18 17.14 -11.07
CA ALA A 47 0.64 15.96 -10.77
C ALA A 47 0.28 14.77 -11.66
N LEU A 48 1.29 14.05 -12.12
CA LEU A 48 1.15 12.75 -12.76
C LEU A 48 1.85 11.71 -11.89
N PHE A 49 1.21 10.57 -11.70
CA PHE A 49 1.88 9.39 -11.16
C PHE A 49 1.76 8.22 -12.11
N GLY A 50 2.66 7.25 -11.98
CA GLY A 50 2.53 5.99 -12.69
C GLY A 50 3.10 4.81 -11.93
N PHE A 51 2.54 3.63 -12.19
CA PHE A 51 3.06 2.38 -11.68
C PHE A 51 4.22 1.89 -12.55
N VAL A 52 5.34 1.56 -11.90
CA VAL A 52 6.54 1.08 -12.59
C VAL A 52 6.37 -0.40 -12.90
N GLY A 53 6.37 -0.75 -14.19
CA GLY A 53 6.29 -2.14 -14.65
C GLY A 53 7.63 -2.87 -14.68
N ALA A 54 8.74 -2.13 -14.59
CA ALA A 54 10.06 -2.75 -14.56
C ALA A 54 10.25 -3.53 -13.24
N PRO A 55 10.77 -4.77 -13.26
CA PRO A 55 10.84 -5.63 -12.09
C PRO A 55 11.90 -5.16 -11.07
N PRO A 56 11.79 -5.53 -9.77
CA PRO A 56 12.71 -5.07 -8.72
C PRO A 56 14.21 -5.20 -9.04
N PRO A 57 14.71 -6.32 -9.62
CA PRO A 57 16.13 -6.43 -9.97
C PRO A 57 16.61 -5.41 -11.00
N TYR A 58 15.75 -5.03 -11.95
CA TYR A 58 16.09 -3.97 -12.91
C TYR A 58 16.13 -2.61 -12.22
N ARG A 59 15.11 -2.30 -11.40
CA ARG A 59 15.01 -1.01 -10.70
C ARG A 59 16.18 -0.79 -9.75
N SER A 60 16.58 -1.82 -9.01
CA SER A 60 17.76 -1.77 -8.13
C SER A 60 19.06 -1.63 -8.91
N GLY A 61 19.18 -2.27 -10.08
CA GLY A 61 20.37 -2.19 -10.93
C GLY A 61 20.63 -0.80 -11.50
N ILE A 62 19.59 -0.06 -11.89
CA ILE A 62 19.73 1.31 -12.45
C ILE A 62 19.62 2.41 -11.40
N GLY A 63 18.99 2.12 -10.27
CA GLY A 63 18.75 3.06 -9.19
C GLY A 63 17.61 4.07 -9.47
N PRO A 64 17.11 4.73 -8.41
CA PRO A 64 15.91 5.58 -8.48
C PRO A 64 16.10 6.82 -9.36
N ARG A 65 17.31 7.38 -9.42
CA ARG A 65 17.61 8.56 -10.25
C ARG A 65 17.45 8.29 -11.73
N VAL A 66 18.04 7.20 -12.23
CA VAL A 66 17.96 6.81 -13.65
C VAL A 66 16.54 6.40 -13.99
N LEU A 67 15.86 5.67 -13.10
CA LEU A 67 14.46 5.29 -13.27
C LEU A 67 13.55 6.52 -13.39
N ALA A 68 13.73 7.54 -12.55
CA ALA A 68 12.99 8.79 -12.63
C ALA A 68 13.26 9.54 -13.94
N GLN A 69 14.51 9.57 -14.42
CA GLN A 69 14.84 10.17 -15.73
C GLN A 69 14.15 9.43 -16.89
N GLN A 70 14.12 8.09 -16.87
CA GLN A 70 13.41 7.28 -17.86
C GLN A 70 11.90 7.54 -17.82
N ALA A 71 11.33 7.72 -16.62
CA ALA A 71 9.93 8.07 -16.42
C ALA A 71 9.60 9.46 -16.98
N ILE A 72 10.40 10.49 -16.70
CA ILE A 72 10.22 11.82 -17.31
C ILE A 72 10.32 11.77 -18.83
N ALA A 73 11.34 11.09 -19.37
CA ALA A 73 11.47 10.95 -20.83
C ALA A 73 10.23 10.28 -21.44
N GLN A 74 9.59 9.36 -20.71
CA GLN A 74 8.31 8.79 -21.11
C GLN A 74 7.16 9.80 -21.04
N LEU A 75 7.05 10.57 -19.97
CA LEU A 75 6.02 11.61 -19.86
C LEU A 75 6.17 12.67 -20.96
N VAL A 76 7.39 13.06 -21.32
CA VAL A 76 7.65 13.99 -22.44
C VAL A 76 7.11 13.44 -23.76
N ARG A 77 7.33 12.16 -24.05
CA ARG A 77 6.80 11.53 -25.26
C ARG A 77 5.27 11.48 -25.30
N LEU A 78 4.61 11.41 -24.14
CA LEU A 78 3.16 11.24 -24.04
C LEU A 78 2.40 12.57 -23.93
N PHE A 79 2.93 13.51 -23.15
CA PHE A 79 2.26 14.75 -22.78
C PHE A 79 2.97 16.01 -23.29
N GLY A 80 4.13 15.86 -23.96
CA GLY A 80 4.89 16.95 -24.55
C GLY A 80 6.02 17.51 -23.67
N GLU A 81 6.77 18.46 -24.24
CA GLU A 81 8.01 19.01 -23.65
C GLU A 81 7.83 19.66 -22.26
N GLN A 82 6.62 20.11 -21.92
CA GLN A 82 6.34 20.65 -20.58
C GLN A 82 6.53 19.61 -19.47
N ALA A 83 6.42 18.32 -19.77
CA ALA A 83 6.70 17.24 -18.83
C ALA A 83 8.20 17.15 -18.44
N ALA A 84 9.10 17.80 -19.18
CA ALA A 84 10.54 17.76 -18.89
C ALA A 84 10.93 18.60 -17.66
N GLN A 85 10.03 19.45 -17.17
CA GLN A 85 10.31 20.42 -16.10
C GLN A 85 9.38 20.22 -14.88
N PRO A 86 9.46 19.08 -14.18
CA PRO A 86 8.74 18.91 -12.94
C PRO A 86 9.34 19.83 -11.86
N LEU A 87 8.47 20.40 -11.01
CA LEU A 87 8.86 21.07 -9.76
C LEU A 87 9.43 20.07 -8.76
N TRP A 88 8.91 18.84 -8.80
CA TRP A 88 9.38 17.73 -7.98
C TRP A 88 9.13 16.42 -8.71
N GLN A 89 10.02 15.45 -8.52
CA GLN A 89 9.85 14.08 -8.99
C GLN A 89 10.40 13.08 -7.98
N GLY A 90 9.85 11.88 -7.95
CA GLY A 90 10.32 10.83 -7.06
C GLY A 90 9.86 9.45 -7.47
N VAL A 91 10.59 8.44 -7.00
CA VAL A 91 10.21 7.04 -7.05
C VAL A 91 10.13 6.51 -5.63
N GLN A 92 9.00 5.90 -5.28
CA GLN A 92 8.88 5.04 -4.10
C GLN A 92 8.96 3.58 -4.57
N ASP A 93 9.98 2.85 -4.16
CA ASP A 93 10.11 1.41 -4.42
C ASP A 93 9.83 0.64 -3.12
N TRP A 94 8.66 -0.01 -3.05
CA TRP A 94 8.27 -0.76 -1.85
C TRP A 94 9.06 -2.06 -1.70
N ALA A 95 9.68 -2.57 -2.79
CA ALA A 95 10.46 -3.81 -2.74
C ALA A 95 11.77 -3.67 -1.93
N THR A 96 12.12 -2.43 -1.54
CA THR A 96 13.27 -2.12 -0.71
C THR A 96 12.90 -1.73 0.73
N GLU A 97 11.60 -1.62 1.05
CA GLU A 97 11.13 -1.23 2.38
C GLU A 97 11.04 -2.46 3.31
N PRO A 98 11.93 -2.58 4.32
CA PRO A 98 12.04 -3.80 5.12
C PRO A 98 10.81 -4.09 5.99
N ALA A 99 10.01 -3.06 6.31
CA ALA A 99 8.76 -3.22 7.05
C ALA A 99 7.55 -3.50 6.14
N THR A 100 7.74 -3.55 4.82
CA THR A 100 6.67 -3.78 3.83
C THR A 100 6.93 -5.00 2.95
N ALA A 101 8.19 -5.29 2.62
CA ALA A 101 8.56 -6.34 1.68
C ALA A 101 9.62 -7.29 2.26
N ALA A 102 9.38 -8.58 2.08
CA ALA A 102 10.37 -9.62 2.25
C ALA A 102 11.12 -9.89 0.94
N ALA A 103 12.23 -10.64 1.01
CA ALA A 103 12.98 -11.03 -0.19
C ALA A 103 12.13 -11.85 -1.18
N ALA A 104 11.16 -12.61 -0.68
CA ALA A 104 10.23 -13.39 -1.49
C ALA A 104 9.32 -12.51 -2.36
N ASP A 105 8.94 -11.32 -1.88
CA ASP A 105 8.05 -10.39 -2.60
C ASP A 105 8.68 -9.77 -3.85
N ARG A 106 9.98 -9.99 -4.06
CA ARG A 106 10.67 -9.55 -5.28
C ARG A 106 10.29 -10.39 -6.50
N GLN A 107 9.70 -11.57 -6.28
CA GLN A 107 9.12 -12.37 -7.35
C GLN A 107 7.68 -11.90 -7.58
N PRO A 108 7.33 -11.50 -8.82
CA PRO A 108 5.98 -11.07 -9.11
C PRO A 108 4.99 -12.23 -8.96
N LEU A 109 3.82 -11.93 -8.40
CA LEU A 109 2.68 -12.85 -8.41
C LEU A 109 2.11 -12.91 -9.84
N PHE A 110 1.73 -14.10 -10.26
CA PHE A 110 1.09 -14.33 -11.56
C PHE A 110 -0.43 -14.37 -11.49
N GLU A 111 -0.97 -14.46 -10.28
CA GLU A 111 -2.41 -14.51 -9.99
C GLU A 111 -2.73 -13.71 -8.73
N HIS A 112 -4.00 -13.33 -8.58
CA HIS A 112 -4.48 -12.70 -7.37
C HIS A 112 -4.44 -13.71 -6.21
N PRO A 113 -3.83 -13.36 -5.05
CA PRO A 113 -3.87 -14.21 -3.89
C PRO A 113 -5.31 -14.48 -3.45
N SER A 114 -5.58 -15.70 -3.01
CA SER A 114 -6.76 -15.94 -2.18
C SER A 114 -6.47 -15.40 -0.78
N TYR A 115 -7.10 -14.27 -0.45
CA TYR A 115 -7.05 -13.69 0.88
C TYR A 115 -7.97 -14.45 1.84
N GLY A 116 -7.68 -14.36 3.14
CA GLY A 116 -8.35 -15.16 4.17
C GLY A 116 -7.37 -15.89 5.08
N ALA A 117 -7.92 -16.64 6.03
CA ALA A 117 -7.21 -17.12 7.22
C ALA A 117 -5.97 -17.98 6.90
N ALA A 118 -4.81 -17.35 6.79
CA ALA A 118 -3.54 -18.01 7.07
C ALA A 118 -3.67 -18.63 8.46
N GLY A 119 -3.47 -19.95 8.54
CA GLY A 119 -3.85 -20.70 9.74
C GLY A 119 -3.03 -20.29 10.95
N VAL A 120 -3.64 -19.57 11.89
CA VAL A 120 -3.06 -19.41 13.23
C VAL A 120 -2.99 -20.81 13.87
N PRO A 121 -1.79 -21.27 14.28
CA PRO A 121 -1.65 -22.58 14.90
C PRO A 121 -2.60 -22.72 16.10
N PRO A 122 -3.20 -23.90 16.35
CA PRO A 122 -4.19 -24.08 17.41
C PRO A 122 -3.75 -23.52 18.77
N ALA A 123 -2.48 -23.69 19.13
CA ALA A 123 -1.90 -23.19 20.38
C ALA A 123 -1.95 -21.65 20.57
N TRP A 124 -2.06 -20.90 19.46
CA TRP A 124 -2.02 -19.44 19.45
C TRP A 124 -3.39 -18.79 19.20
N ARG A 125 -4.43 -19.56 18.83
CA ARG A 125 -5.74 -19.02 18.40
C ARG A 125 -6.44 -18.13 19.43
N GLN A 126 -6.16 -18.33 20.71
CA GLN A 126 -6.73 -17.53 21.81
C GLN A 126 -5.78 -16.41 22.29
N ARG A 127 -4.60 -16.27 21.69
CA ARG A 127 -3.54 -15.37 22.15
C ARG A 127 -3.06 -14.40 21.07
N LEU A 128 -3.33 -14.71 19.81
CA LEU A 128 -2.93 -13.93 18.65
C LEU A 128 -4.16 -13.58 17.81
N LEU A 129 -4.31 -12.29 17.51
CA LEU A 129 -5.30 -11.76 16.60
C LEU A 129 -4.57 -11.10 15.43
N LEU A 130 -5.04 -11.33 14.22
CA LEU A 130 -4.43 -10.84 12.99
C LEU A 130 -5.32 -9.77 12.37
N ALA A 131 -4.74 -8.65 11.96
CA ALA A 131 -5.46 -7.43 11.55
C ALA A 131 -4.95 -6.82 10.23
N GLY A 132 -4.05 -7.50 9.52
CA GLY A 132 -3.59 -7.06 8.20
C GLY A 132 -4.70 -7.18 7.15
N THR A 133 -4.61 -6.41 6.08
CA THR A 133 -5.60 -6.44 4.98
C THR A 133 -5.78 -7.84 4.40
N GLU A 134 -4.73 -8.66 4.42
CA GLU A 134 -4.72 -10.05 3.97
C GLU A 134 -5.70 -10.95 4.73
N PHE A 135 -6.19 -10.50 5.89
CA PHE A 135 -7.16 -11.21 6.73
C PHE A 135 -8.61 -10.73 6.54
N SER A 136 -8.86 -9.73 5.68
CA SER A 136 -10.21 -9.43 5.21
C SER A 136 -10.64 -10.48 4.18
N SER A 137 -11.88 -10.97 4.30
CA SER A 137 -12.46 -11.93 3.35
C SER A 137 -12.79 -11.30 2.01
N ASP A 138 -13.11 -10.00 2.01
CA ASP A 138 -13.79 -9.35 0.88
C ASP A 138 -12.87 -8.35 0.18
N HIS A 139 -11.95 -7.71 0.92
CA HIS A 139 -11.16 -6.59 0.43
C HIS A 139 -9.65 -6.77 0.65
N GLY A 140 -9.17 -8.00 0.63
CA GLY A 140 -7.77 -8.31 0.84
C GLY A 140 -6.84 -7.59 -0.15
N GLY A 141 -5.78 -6.98 0.38
CA GLY A 141 -4.81 -6.19 -0.39
C GLY A 141 -5.18 -4.72 -0.58
N TYR A 142 -6.33 -4.27 -0.05
CA TYR A 142 -6.80 -2.88 -0.11
C TYR A 142 -6.80 -2.21 1.27
N LEU A 143 -6.92 -0.88 1.28
CA LEU A 143 -7.09 -0.12 2.52
C LEU A 143 -8.38 -0.50 3.26
N GLU A 144 -9.47 -0.75 2.53
CA GLU A 144 -10.74 -1.21 3.11
C GLU A 144 -10.54 -2.53 3.88
N GLY A 145 -9.82 -3.49 3.29
CA GLY A 145 -9.53 -4.75 3.98
C GLY A 145 -8.68 -4.58 5.24
N ALA A 146 -7.81 -3.57 5.31
CA ALA A 146 -7.07 -3.26 6.53
C ALA A 146 -7.99 -2.73 7.63
N LEU A 147 -8.97 -1.90 7.26
CA LEU A 147 -10.00 -1.41 8.17
C LEU A 147 -10.86 -2.57 8.69
N ASP A 148 -11.43 -3.35 7.77
CA ASP A 148 -12.28 -4.51 8.07
C ASP A 148 -11.59 -5.47 9.06
N ALA A 149 -10.35 -5.88 8.72
CA ALA A 149 -9.60 -6.83 9.52
C ALA A 149 -9.26 -6.27 10.92
N ALA A 150 -8.95 -4.98 11.02
CA ALA A 150 -8.68 -4.33 12.29
C ALA A 150 -9.93 -4.25 13.17
N GLU A 151 -11.08 -3.89 12.61
CA GLU A 151 -12.35 -3.85 13.36
C GLU A 151 -12.74 -5.22 13.91
N VAL A 152 -12.62 -6.27 13.10
CA VAL A 152 -12.85 -7.67 13.52
C VAL A 152 -11.90 -8.07 14.64
N ALA A 153 -10.60 -7.78 14.50
CA ALA A 153 -9.62 -8.11 15.51
C ALA A 153 -9.87 -7.38 16.84
N VAL A 154 -10.21 -6.09 16.81
CA VAL A 154 -10.51 -5.30 18.01
C VAL A 154 -11.80 -5.78 18.69
N ALA A 155 -12.86 -6.06 17.94
CA ALA A 155 -14.10 -6.61 18.50
C ALA A 155 -13.85 -7.95 19.21
N ALA A 156 -13.05 -8.84 18.59
CA ALA A 156 -12.67 -10.11 19.20
C ALA A 156 -11.87 -9.92 20.50
N LEU A 157 -10.92 -8.98 20.52
CA LEU A 157 -10.13 -8.66 21.71
C LEU A 157 -11.00 -8.17 22.87
N LEU A 158 -11.96 -7.27 22.58
CA LEU A 158 -12.88 -6.73 23.58
C LEU A 158 -13.80 -7.82 24.13
N ALA A 159 -14.35 -8.68 23.27
CA ALA A 159 -15.17 -9.81 23.70
C ALA A 159 -14.40 -10.78 24.61
N GLN A 160 -13.14 -11.09 24.29
CA GLN A 160 -12.29 -11.92 25.13
C GLN A 160 -12.04 -11.31 26.51
N ARG A 161 -11.83 -9.98 26.59
CA ARG A 161 -11.65 -9.27 27.87
C ARG A 161 -12.90 -9.32 28.74
N LEU A 162 -14.08 -9.14 28.14
CA LEU A 162 -15.35 -9.23 28.87
C LEU A 162 -15.55 -10.62 29.49
N LEU A 163 -15.20 -11.68 28.77
CA LEU A 163 -15.29 -13.07 29.23
C LEU A 163 -14.24 -13.44 30.31
N HIS A 164 -13.13 -12.71 30.42
CA HIS A 164 -12.05 -12.96 31.38
C HIS A 164 -12.01 -11.96 32.55
N THR A 165 -13.09 -11.20 32.78
CA THR A 165 -13.20 -10.37 33.99
C THR A 165 -13.18 -11.29 35.22
N PRO A 166 -12.21 -11.16 36.15
CA PRO A 166 -12.18 -12.02 37.32
C PRO A 166 -13.41 -11.71 38.18
N VAL A 167 -14.25 -12.72 38.42
CA VAL A 167 -15.28 -12.66 39.47
C VAL A 167 -14.57 -12.28 40.76
N ALA A 168 -14.97 -11.17 41.39
CA ALA A 168 -14.42 -10.74 42.66
C ALA A 168 -14.47 -11.92 43.65
N ARG A 169 -13.30 -12.34 44.17
CA ARG A 169 -13.26 -13.37 45.20
C ARG A 169 -14.02 -12.83 46.41
N SER A 170 -15.13 -13.50 46.77
CA SER A 170 -15.87 -13.20 48.00
C SER A 170 -14.89 -13.16 49.18
N PRO A 171 -15.01 -12.19 50.10
CA PRO A 171 -14.13 -12.12 51.25
C PRO A 171 -14.32 -13.38 52.09
N ILE A 172 -13.22 -14.06 52.38
CA ILE A 172 -13.16 -15.19 53.31
C ILE A 172 -13.76 -14.71 54.64
N GLN A 173 -14.87 -15.33 55.07
CA GLN A 173 -15.37 -15.15 56.43
C GLN A 173 -14.25 -15.57 57.39
N GLN A 174 -13.71 -14.60 58.11
CA GLN A 174 -12.86 -14.87 59.26
C GLN A 174 -13.77 -15.44 60.36
N ASP A 175 -13.68 -16.75 60.57
CA ASP A 175 -14.18 -17.40 61.77
C ASP A 175 -13.35 -16.87 62.96
N THR A 176 -13.95 -15.99 63.76
CA THR A 176 -13.43 -15.63 65.08
C THR A 176 -14.27 -16.33 66.13
N ALA A 177 -13.76 -17.46 66.63
CA ALA A 177 -14.20 -18.06 67.87
C ALA A 177 -13.02 -18.13 68.85
N PRO A 178 -13.18 -17.72 70.12
CA PRO A 178 -12.52 -18.37 71.23
C PRO A 178 -13.33 -19.59 71.71
#